data_AF-A0A957RP74-F1
#
_entry.id   AF-A0A957RP74-F1
#
_cell.length_a   1.000
_cell.length_b   1.000
_cell.length_c   1.000
_cell.angle_alpha   90.00
_cell.angle_beta   90.00
_cell.angle_gamma   90.00
#
_symmetry.space_group_name_H-M   'P 1'
#
loop_
_entity.id
_entity.type
_entity.pdbx_description
1 polymer ?
#
loop_
_entity_poly.entity_id
_entity_poly.type
_entity_poly.pdbx_seq_one_letter_code
_entity_poly.pdbx_strand_id
1 'polypeptide(L)'
;IGLVFVSAQPAPTSIVSQADGTTALTWDNIADLEAQESLQIAIVASLQNTLTTADTFVNQAGVRANSMPDNSGNPVQATSQLAAQLQAIDIEATIVQSTADEQAMGAGEYASAPGRGPGADWPFTVRATVRNNNVGPTSNVVARVTLPAGIAYLGGVVFSSNPNSVTTTPTLKLNTDGSLDLSWSLGTLTTAQHTTPVTISFQAAIPYRFRTAANNAARNGPFAGPMSGAVIAEDTVMPVQYEATGTYAGAPTADGSESTPADDAPAQTTAEILTVHKGASPTTVGIGTEVTYSLTYYVSEYYTVTNGTLVDVLPDGMTYVDGSANLAPVSVTPNSPGAGQTTIAWQLPASSTTPGASATVTFRALVDATY
;
A
#
# COMPACT_ATOMS: atom_id res chain seq x y z
N ILE A 1 19.50 -7.41 26.53
CA ILE A 1 20.83 -7.50 25.88
C ILE A 1 20.68 -6.95 24.46
N GLY A 2 21.66 -6.24 23.92
CA GLY A 2 21.62 -5.74 22.54
C GLY A 2 21.18 -4.30 22.31
N LEU A 3 20.41 -3.71 23.22
CA LEU A 3 20.10 -2.28 23.19
C LEU A 3 21.03 -1.52 24.15
N VAL A 4 21.64 -0.45 23.66
CA VAL A 4 22.47 0.48 24.42
C VAL A 4 21.67 1.77 24.61
N PHE A 5 21.49 2.19 25.85
CA PHE A 5 20.86 3.48 26.16
C PHE A 5 21.69 4.64 25.56
N VAL A 6 21.00 5.57 24.87
CA VAL A 6 21.61 6.78 24.29
C VAL A 6 21.14 8.01 25.05
N SER A 7 19.82 8.19 25.17
CA SER A 7 19.22 9.33 25.87
C SER A 7 17.78 9.04 26.27
N ALA A 8 17.23 9.86 27.18
CA ALA A 8 15.80 9.89 27.45
C ALA A 8 15.34 11.28 27.85
N GLN A 9 14.04 11.55 27.64
CA GLN A 9 13.38 12.76 28.09
C GLN A 9 12.04 12.41 28.75
N PRO A 10 11.85 12.78 30.02
CA PRO A 10 12.85 13.36 30.94
C PRO A 10 14.02 12.41 31.21
N ALA A 11 15.15 12.94 31.70
CA ALA A 11 16.33 12.13 32.00
C ALA A 11 16.04 11.14 33.16
N PRO A 12 16.60 9.91 33.14
CA PRO A 12 16.44 8.96 34.24
C PRO A 12 17.11 9.47 35.51
N THR A 13 16.50 9.19 36.67
CA THR A 13 17.13 9.44 37.97
C THR A 13 18.23 8.42 38.28
N SER A 14 18.16 7.23 37.69
CA SER A 14 19.20 6.21 37.81
C SER A 14 19.35 5.38 36.53
N ILE A 15 20.58 5.01 36.22
CA ILE A 15 20.97 4.16 35.09
C ILE A 15 21.92 3.11 35.65
N VAL A 16 21.51 1.83 35.60
CA VAL A 16 22.27 0.73 36.21
C VAL A 16 22.42 -0.42 35.23
N SER A 17 23.67 -0.73 34.87
CA SER A 17 24.00 -1.96 34.14
C SER A 17 23.73 -3.18 35.03
N GLN A 18 23.02 -4.16 34.49
CA GLN A 18 22.66 -5.39 35.18
C GLN A 18 23.63 -6.51 34.84
N ALA A 19 23.72 -7.51 35.73
CA ALA A 19 24.60 -8.66 35.55
C ALA A 19 24.23 -9.53 34.33
N ASP A 20 22.97 -9.47 33.89
CA ASP A 20 22.48 -10.14 32.69
C ASP A 20 22.75 -9.33 31.39
N GLY A 21 23.48 -8.22 31.48
CA GLY A 21 23.81 -7.36 30.34
C GLY A 21 22.66 -6.45 29.89
N THR A 22 21.56 -6.36 30.64
CA THR A 22 20.53 -5.32 30.44
C THR A 22 20.93 -4.01 31.12
N THR A 23 20.24 -2.92 30.77
CA THR A 23 20.37 -1.62 31.45
C THR A 23 19.04 -1.28 32.10
N ALA A 24 19.02 -1.09 33.41
CA ALA A 24 17.85 -0.62 34.12
C ALA A 24 17.86 0.92 34.16
N LEU A 25 16.79 1.52 33.64
CA LEU A 25 16.54 2.96 33.73
C LEU A 25 15.44 3.18 34.77
N THR A 26 15.68 4.05 35.74
CA THR A 26 14.69 4.40 36.77
C THR A 26 14.38 5.87 36.70
N TRP A 27 13.09 6.20 36.81
CA TRP A 27 12.60 7.54 37.04
C TRP A 27 11.84 7.51 38.35
N ASP A 28 12.38 8.18 39.35
CA ASP A 28 11.80 8.24 40.68
C ASP A 28 11.34 9.67 40.96
N ASN A 29 10.07 9.81 41.34
CA ASN A 29 9.43 11.06 41.69
C ASN A 29 9.67 12.22 40.69
N ILE A 30 9.54 11.93 39.39
CA ILE A 30 9.87 12.90 38.33
C ILE A 30 8.72 13.86 37.97
N ALA A 31 7.48 13.52 38.36
CA ALA A 31 6.32 14.38 38.24
C ALA A 31 5.23 13.92 39.23
N ASP A 32 4.48 14.88 39.77
CA ASP A 32 3.21 14.63 40.42
C ASP A 32 2.13 14.64 39.32
N LEU A 33 1.30 13.60 39.26
CA LEU A 33 0.22 13.48 38.29
C LEU A 33 -1.12 13.57 39.01
N GLU A 34 -1.94 14.53 38.60
CA GLU A 34 -3.34 14.62 39.04
C GLU A 34 -4.21 13.57 38.33
N ALA A 35 -5.46 13.45 38.77
CA ALA A 35 -6.41 12.54 38.15
C ALA A 35 -6.56 12.84 36.65
N GLN A 36 -6.41 11.81 35.81
CA GLN A 36 -6.46 11.86 34.34
C GLN A 36 -5.26 12.55 33.66
N GLU A 37 -4.22 12.93 34.41
CA GLU A 37 -2.97 13.37 33.82
C GLU A 37 -2.11 12.18 33.39
N SER A 38 -1.22 12.43 32.44
CA SER A 38 -0.27 11.43 31.94
C SER A 38 1.10 12.04 31.76
N LEU A 39 2.13 11.23 31.97
CA LEU A 39 3.51 11.57 31.71
C LEU A 39 4.04 10.68 30.59
N GLN A 40 4.66 11.31 29.59
CA GLN A 40 5.37 10.59 28.55
C GLN A 40 6.86 10.59 28.85
N ILE A 41 7.48 9.41 28.69
CA ILE A 41 8.93 9.23 28.72
C ILE A 41 9.35 8.74 27.34
N ALA A 42 10.19 9.52 26.66
CA ALA A 42 10.81 9.13 25.40
C ALA A 42 12.21 8.58 25.67
N ILE A 43 12.54 7.41 25.13
CA ILE A 43 13.85 6.77 25.29
C ILE A 43 14.44 6.54 23.90
N VAL A 44 15.72 6.90 23.73
CA VAL A 44 16.52 6.57 22.56
C VAL A 44 17.54 5.51 22.94
N ALA A 45 17.56 4.43 22.17
CA ALA A 45 18.54 3.36 22.29
C ALA A 45 19.18 3.09 20.92
N SER A 46 20.41 2.58 20.93
CA SER A 46 21.11 2.08 19.75
C SER A 46 21.33 0.58 19.85
N LEU A 47 21.51 -0.07 18.71
CA LEU A 47 21.80 -1.50 18.65
C LEU A 47 23.29 -1.77 18.83
N GLN A 48 23.63 -2.79 19.62
CA GLN A 48 25.00 -3.30 19.69
C GLN A 48 25.41 -3.92 18.36
N ASN A 49 26.64 -3.66 17.93
CA ASN A 49 27.19 -4.18 16.68
C ASN A 49 27.50 -5.68 16.69
N THR A 50 27.28 -6.37 17.81
CA THR A 50 27.45 -7.82 17.98
C THR A 50 26.18 -8.61 17.72
N LEU A 51 25.06 -7.94 17.48
CA LEU A 51 23.77 -8.60 17.29
C LEU A 51 23.63 -9.28 15.93
N THR A 52 22.84 -10.33 15.91
CA THR A 52 22.48 -11.16 14.77
C THR A 52 20.95 -11.16 14.58
N THR A 53 20.46 -11.60 13.42
CA THR A 53 19.01 -11.74 13.17
C THR A 53 18.31 -12.76 14.08
N ALA A 54 19.08 -13.62 14.75
CA ALA A 54 18.53 -14.55 15.74
C ALA A 54 18.32 -13.91 17.12
N ASP A 55 18.91 -12.74 17.37
CA ASP A 55 18.80 -12.07 18.66
C ASP A 55 17.44 -11.39 18.79
N THR A 56 16.74 -11.71 19.88
CA THR A 56 15.53 -11.01 20.29
C THR A 56 15.87 -10.06 21.43
N PHE A 57 15.47 -8.81 21.32
CA PHE A 57 15.63 -7.83 22.39
C PHE A 57 14.27 -7.45 22.94
N VAL A 58 14.16 -7.50 24.26
CA VAL A 58 12.94 -7.15 25.01
C VAL A 58 13.18 -5.83 25.72
N ASN A 59 12.32 -4.86 25.44
CA ASN A 59 12.18 -3.65 26.22
C ASN A 59 11.02 -3.83 27.20
N GLN A 60 11.31 -3.75 28.50
CA GLN A 60 10.31 -3.88 29.55
C GLN A 60 10.15 -2.54 30.26
N ALA A 61 8.90 -2.07 30.36
CA ALA A 61 8.54 -0.90 31.13
C ALA A 61 7.69 -1.31 32.33
N GLY A 62 7.98 -0.74 33.50
CA GLY A 62 7.21 -0.95 34.71
C GLY A 62 6.88 0.38 35.36
N VAL A 63 5.67 0.49 35.89
CA VAL A 63 5.25 1.61 36.74
C VAL A 63 4.89 1.07 38.11
N ARG A 64 5.25 1.83 39.15
CA ARG A 64 4.87 1.56 40.53
C ARG A 64 4.24 2.82 41.10
N ALA A 65 3.12 2.65 41.78
CA ALA A 65 2.42 3.72 42.48
C ALA A 65 1.97 3.23 43.85
N ASN A 66 1.59 4.15 44.73
CA ASN A 66 0.97 3.79 46.00
C ASN A 66 -0.55 3.61 45.80
N SER A 67 -1.15 2.62 46.47
CA SER A 67 -2.60 2.41 46.45
C SER A 67 -3.39 3.50 47.19
N MET A 68 -2.72 4.38 47.95
CA MET A 68 -3.33 5.54 48.62
C MET A 68 -2.60 6.86 48.29
N PRO A 69 -3.33 8.00 48.16
CA PRO A 69 -2.74 9.29 47.75
C PRO A 69 -1.75 9.90 48.74
N ASP A 70 -1.80 9.49 50.01
CA ASP A 70 -0.92 9.99 51.09
C ASP A 70 0.34 9.14 51.27
N ASN A 71 0.63 8.25 50.32
CA ASN A 71 1.74 7.31 50.35
C ASN A 71 1.70 6.30 51.54
N SER A 72 0.55 6.13 52.21
CA SER A 72 0.38 5.17 53.31
C SER A 72 -0.07 3.78 52.87
N GLY A 73 -0.50 3.64 51.61
CA GLY A 73 -1.02 2.40 51.06
C GLY A 73 0.07 1.43 50.59
N ASN A 74 -0.39 0.30 50.06
CA ASN A 74 0.48 -0.73 49.52
C ASN A 74 0.94 -0.35 48.11
N PRO A 75 2.16 -0.74 47.70
CA PRO A 75 2.60 -0.54 46.33
C PRO A 75 1.73 -1.35 45.35
N VAL A 76 1.22 -0.67 44.33
CA VAL A 76 0.62 -1.28 43.15
C VAL A 76 1.58 -1.13 41.98
N GLN A 77 1.60 -2.13 41.09
CA GLN A 77 2.53 -2.15 39.98
C GLN A 77 1.87 -2.69 38.72
N ALA A 78 2.28 -2.13 37.58
CA ALA A 78 1.92 -2.62 36.26
C ALA A 78 3.19 -2.70 35.41
N THR A 79 3.24 -3.70 34.53
CA THR A 79 4.37 -3.90 33.62
C THR A 79 3.85 -4.16 32.22
N SER A 80 4.57 -3.61 31.24
CA SER A 80 4.40 -3.91 29.83
C SER A 80 5.75 -4.29 29.24
N GLN A 81 5.75 -5.12 28.22
CA GLN A 81 6.96 -5.50 27.51
C GLN A 81 6.72 -5.52 26.01
N LEU A 82 7.74 -5.15 25.26
CA LEU A 82 7.76 -5.26 23.81
C LEU A 82 9.05 -5.99 23.42
N ALA A 83 8.90 -7.03 22.62
CA ALA A 83 10.02 -7.74 22.02
C ALA A 83 10.14 -7.35 20.54
N ALA A 84 11.38 -7.26 20.05
CA ALA A 84 11.67 -7.07 18.65
C ALA A 84 12.89 -7.92 18.24
N GLN A 85 12.98 -8.20 16.95
CA GLN A 85 14.10 -8.92 16.35
C GLN A 85 14.77 -8.04 15.30
N LEU A 86 16.04 -8.34 15.02
CA LEU A 86 16.72 -7.71 13.90
C LEU A 86 16.24 -8.31 12.58
N GLN A 87 15.94 -7.43 11.64
CA GLN A 87 15.57 -7.77 10.28
C GLN A 87 16.71 -7.32 9.36
N ALA A 88 17.28 -8.27 8.61
CA ALA A 88 18.45 -8.00 7.77
C ALA A 88 18.09 -7.56 6.34
N ILE A 89 16.87 -7.89 5.91
CA ILE A 89 16.31 -7.56 4.61
C ILE A 89 14.85 -7.17 4.81
N ASP A 90 14.41 -6.23 4.00
CA ASP A 90 13.10 -5.62 4.05
C ASP A 90 12.54 -5.58 2.63
N ILE A 91 11.27 -5.95 2.44
CA ILE A 91 10.58 -5.92 1.16
C ILE A 91 9.19 -5.34 1.30
N GLU A 92 8.87 -4.32 0.51
CA GLU A 92 7.49 -3.81 0.43
C GLU A 92 6.98 -3.82 -1.01
N ALA A 93 5.71 -4.19 -1.19
CA ALA A 93 5.03 -4.09 -2.47
C ALA A 93 4.06 -2.91 -2.52
N THR A 94 3.96 -2.29 -3.70
CA THR A 94 2.95 -1.27 -4.02
C THR A 94 2.33 -1.55 -5.38
N ILE A 95 1.07 -1.17 -5.53
CA ILE A 95 0.34 -1.23 -6.80
C ILE A 95 0.10 0.19 -7.29
N VAL A 96 0.53 0.48 -8.51
CA VAL A 96 0.27 1.75 -9.20
C VAL A 96 -0.81 1.48 -10.23
N GLN A 97 -2.05 1.71 -9.83
CA GLN A 97 -3.25 1.54 -10.64
C GLN A 97 -3.27 2.54 -11.81
N SER A 98 -3.84 2.13 -12.94
CA SER A 98 -3.90 2.95 -14.17
C SER A 98 -5.20 3.72 -14.33
N THR A 99 -6.23 3.38 -13.56
CA THR A 99 -7.58 3.91 -13.71
C THR A 99 -8.11 4.56 -12.43
N ALA A 100 -7.23 5.27 -11.71
CA ALA A 100 -7.47 5.96 -10.43
C ALA A 100 -7.19 5.12 -9.17
N ASP A 101 -7.93 5.42 -8.09
CA ASP A 101 -7.85 4.74 -6.79
C ASP A 101 -8.40 3.31 -6.84
N GLU A 102 -9.04 2.93 -7.95
CA GLU A 102 -9.56 1.60 -8.26
C GLU A 102 -9.10 1.15 -9.65
N GLN A 103 -9.17 -0.15 -9.93
CA GLN A 103 -8.62 -0.74 -11.16
C GLN A 103 -9.70 -1.35 -12.04
N ALA A 104 -9.97 -0.70 -13.18
CA ALA A 104 -10.82 -1.25 -14.21
C ALA A 104 -10.20 -2.54 -14.78
N MET A 105 -11.05 -3.54 -15.02
CA MET A 105 -10.62 -4.82 -15.58
C MET A 105 -10.35 -4.72 -17.08
N GLY A 106 -9.23 -5.28 -17.56
CA GLY A 106 -8.87 -5.25 -18.98
C GLY A 106 -7.44 -5.69 -19.25
N ALA A 107 -7.24 -7.00 -19.31
CA ALA A 107 -5.93 -7.63 -19.54
C ALA A 107 -5.59 -7.91 -21.01
N GLY A 108 -6.49 -7.66 -21.96
CA GLY A 108 -6.27 -7.99 -23.39
C GLY A 108 -6.51 -9.47 -23.69
N GLU A 109 -7.41 -10.10 -22.93
CA GLU A 109 -7.64 -11.55 -22.93
C GLU A 109 -8.23 -12.06 -24.24
N TYR A 110 -9.11 -11.27 -24.86
CA TYR A 110 -9.87 -11.68 -26.02
C TYR A 110 -9.50 -10.77 -27.20
N ALA A 111 -8.83 -11.32 -28.21
CA ALA A 111 -8.48 -10.59 -29.43
C ALA A 111 -9.70 -10.03 -30.20
N SER A 112 -10.91 -10.46 -29.84
CA SER A 112 -12.19 -9.97 -30.36
C SER A 112 -13.08 -9.32 -29.29
N ALA A 113 -12.60 -9.11 -28.06
CA ALA A 113 -13.33 -8.25 -27.12
C ALA A 113 -13.35 -6.83 -27.69
N PRO A 114 -14.48 -6.11 -27.59
CA PRO A 114 -14.53 -4.71 -27.97
C PRO A 114 -13.54 -3.93 -27.08
N GLY A 115 -12.55 -3.26 -27.65
CA GLY A 115 -11.43 -2.66 -26.89
C GLY A 115 -10.29 -2.23 -27.82
N ARG A 116 -9.34 -1.41 -27.36
CA ARG A 116 -8.34 -0.76 -28.24
C ARG A 116 -7.22 -1.74 -28.65
N GLY A 117 -7.45 -2.51 -29.71
CA GLY A 117 -6.37 -3.21 -30.43
C GLY A 117 -5.66 -4.29 -29.60
N PRO A 118 -4.49 -4.79 -30.05
CA PRO A 118 -3.78 -5.86 -29.35
C PRO A 118 -3.13 -5.37 -28.05
N GLY A 119 -3.45 -6.00 -26.92
CA GLY A 119 -2.83 -5.73 -25.61
C GLY A 119 -3.86 -5.47 -24.52
N ALA A 120 -3.40 -5.26 -23.29
CA ALA A 120 -4.26 -4.85 -22.18
C ALA A 120 -4.73 -3.41 -22.37
N ASP A 121 -6.03 -3.16 -22.21
CA ASP A 121 -6.58 -1.79 -22.20
C ASP A 121 -6.23 -1.06 -20.89
N TRP A 122 -6.19 -1.79 -19.77
CA TRP A 122 -5.93 -1.24 -18.43
C TRP A 122 -4.78 -1.95 -17.70
N PRO A 123 -3.55 -1.94 -18.25
CA PRO A 123 -2.39 -2.45 -17.53
C PRO A 123 -2.06 -1.53 -16.34
N PHE A 124 -1.64 -2.11 -15.24
CA PHE A 124 -1.14 -1.40 -14.06
C PHE A 124 0.23 -1.95 -13.65
N THR A 125 0.93 -1.21 -12.79
CA THR A 125 2.30 -1.60 -12.37
C THR A 125 2.30 -2.13 -10.96
N VAL A 126 2.91 -3.30 -10.75
CA VAL A 126 3.29 -3.79 -9.42
C VAL A 126 4.76 -3.46 -9.20
N ARG A 127 5.09 -2.92 -8.02
CA ARG A 127 6.46 -2.61 -7.61
C ARG A 127 6.79 -3.32 -6.31
N ALA A 128 7.85 -4.11 -6.29
CA ALA A 128 8.45 -4.65 -5.08
C ALA A 128 9.78 -3.95 -4.81
N THR A 129 9.96 -3.37 -3.64
CA THR A 129 11.20 -2.70 -3.24
C THR A 129 11.89 -3.57 -2.21
N VAL A 130 13.12 -4.00 -2.50
CA VAL A 130 13.92 -4.81 -1.57
C VAL A 130 15.07 -3.97 -1.05
N ARG A 131 15.13 -3.79 0.27
CA ARG A 131 16.16 -3.05 0.98
C ARG A 131 16.99 -4.02 1.81
N ASN A 132 18.30 -3.79 1.82
CA ASN A 132 19.21 -4.48 2.73
C ASN A 132 19.49 -3.61 3.96
N ASN A 133 19.89 -4.22 5.07
CA ASN A 133 20.40 -3.50 6.22
C ASN A 133 21.66 -2.66 5.91
N ASN A 134 21.99 -1.74 6.82
CA ASN A 134 23.14 -0.83 6.69
C ASN A 134 24.43 -1.32 7.37
N VAL A 135 24.43 -2.52 7.97
CA VAL A 135 25.56 -3.01 8.78
C VAL A 135 26.37 -4.11 8.10
N GLY A 136 25.81 -4.85 7.15
CA GLY A 136 26.53 -5.90 6.44
C GLY A 136 25.78 -6.48 5.24
N PRO A 137 26.45 -7.34 4.46
CA PRO A 137 25.84 -7.98 3.32
C PRO A 137 24.87 -9.11 3.73
N THR A 138 23.78 -9.24 2.99
CA THR A 138 22.90 -10.43 3.03
C THR A 138 23.10 -11.21 1.74
N SER A 139 23.40 -12.50 1.86
CA SER A 139 23.67 -13.39 0.72
C SER A 139 22.44 -14.22 0.36
N ASN A 140 22.45 -14.80 -0.86
CA ASN A 140 21.37 -15.66 -1.37
C ASN A 140 19.99 -15.01 -1.31
N VAL A 141 19.92 -13.69 -1.51
CA VAL A 141 18.65 -12.96 -1.46
C VAL A 141 17.77 -13.40 -2.63
N VAL A 142 16.54 -13.80 -2.32
CA VAL A 142 15.50 -14.12 -3.30
C VAL A 142 14.27 -13.29 -2.98
N ALA A 143 13.82 -12.49 -3.94
CA ALA A 143 12.55 -11.77 -3.85
C ALA A 143 11.48 -12.54 -4.61
N ARG A 144 10.29 -12.67 -4.01
CA ARG A 144 9.11 -13.30 -4.58
C ARG A 144 7.93 -12.35 -4.48
N VAL A 145 7.17 -12.23 -5.57
CA VAL A 145 5.84 -11.62 -5.56
C VAL A 145 4.85 -12.68 -6.02
N THR A 146 3.79 -12.89 -5.25
CA THR A 146 2.73 -13.84 -5.58
C THR A 146 1.48 -13.07 -5.99
N LEU A 147 1.18 -13.11 -7.29
CA LEU A 147 -0.02 -12.52 -7.85
C LEU A 147 -1.21 -13.46 -7.57
N PRO A 148 -2.34 -12.95 -7.04
CA PRO A 148 -3.54 -13.75 -6.85
C PRO A 148 -4.08 -14.25 -8.22
N ALA A 149 -4.96 -15.24 -8.17
CA ALA A 149 -5.55 -15.84 -9.38
C ALA A 149 -6.23 -14.81 -10.29
N GLY A 150 -6.73 -13.70 -9.74
CA GLY A 150 -7.39 -12.63 -10.47
C GLY A 150 -6.46 -11.54 -11.02
N ILE A 151 -5.14 -11.69 -10.95
CA ILE A 151 -4.19 -10.74 -11.55
C ILE A 151 -3.31 -11.46 -12.56
N ALA A 152 -3.33 -11.01 -13.82
CA ALA A 152 -2.49 -11.51 -14.90
C ALA A 152 -1.12 -10.81 -14.91
N TYR A 153 -0.06 -11.58 -15.18
CA TYR A 153 1.29 -11.05 -15.39
C TYR A 153 1.49 -10.73 -16.88
N LEU A 154 1.90 -9.49 -17.17
CA LEU A 154 2.09 -8.98 -18.54
C LEU A 154 3.55 -8.75 -18.93
N GLY A 155 4.51 -9.02 -18.04
CA GLY A 155 5.93 -8.82 -18.33
C GLY A 155 6.40 -7.39 -18.06
N GLY A 156 7.35 -6.93 -18.86
CA GLY A 156 7.89 -5.57 -18.74
C GLY A 156 8.67 -5.33 -17.45
N VAL A 157 9.41 -6.33 -16.97
CA VAL A 157 10.18 -6.23 -15.73
C VAL A 157 11.33 -5.23 -15.89
N VAL A 158 11.40 -4.26 -14.98
CA VAL A 158 12.46 -3.25 -14.90
C VAL A 158 12.99 -3.20 -13.48
N PHE A 159 14.31 -3.04 -13.35
CA PHE A 159 15.00 -2.83 -12.09
C PHE A 159 15.46 -1.37 -12.01
N SER A 160 15.11 -0.66 -10.93
CA SER A 160 15.64 0.69 -10.67
C SER A 160 17.14 0.65 -10.35
N SER A 161 17.58 -0.41 -9.65
CA SER A 161 18.96 -0.75 -9.40
C SER A 161 19.13 -2.27 -9.55
N ASN A 162 20.18 -2.71 -10.24
CA ASN A 162 20.45 -4.13 -10.48
C ASN A 162 21.92 -4.45 -10.21
N PRO A 163 22.35 -4.44 -8.93
CA PRO A 163 23.77 -4.48 -8.56
C PRO A 163 24.46 -5.77 -9.01
N ASN A 164 23.72 -6.87 -9.11
CA ASN A 164 24.25 -8.19 -9.45
C ASN A 164 23.95 -8.61 -10.89
N SER A 165 23.50 -7.67 -11.74
CA SER A 165 23.13 -7.96 -13.14
C SER A 165 22.15 -9.14 -13.27
N VAL A 166 21.20 -9.22 -12.33
CA VAL A 166 20.15 -10.24 -12.27
C VAL A 166 19.33 -10.17 -13.56
N THR A 167 18.94 -11.33 -14.09
CA THR A 167 18.00 -11.39 -15.22
C THR A 167 16.68 -10.72 -14.87
N THR A 168 16.14 -9.94 -15.80
CA THR A 168 14.81 -9.34 -15.64
C THR A 168 13.69 -10.36 -15.77
N THR A 169 13.94 -11.51 -16.40
CA THR A 169 12.96 -12.61 -16.50
C THR A 169 12.83 -13.34 -15.16
N PRO A 170 11.66 -13.31 -14.49
CA PRO A 170 11.43 -14.05 -13.27
C PRO A 170 11.36 -15.56 -13.52
N THR A 171 11.64 -16.34 -12.49
CA THR A 171 11.15 -17.72 -12.44
C THR A 171 9.66 -17.70 -12.11
N LEU A 172 8.85 -18.37 -12.93
CA LEU A 172 7.39 -18.40 -12.77
C LEU A 172 6.93 -19.75 -12.21
N LYS A 173 6.04 -19.72 -11.22
CA LYS A 173 5.39 -20.92 -10.68
C LYS A 173 3.90 -20.67 -10.49
N LEU A 174 3.08 -21.35 -11.31
CA LEU A 174 1.63 -21.36 -11.16
C LEU A 174 1.22 -22.37 -10.08
N ASN A 175 0.58 -21.88 -9.03
CA ASN A 175 0.12 -22.66 -7.89
C ASN A 175 -1.23 -23.34 -8.16
N THR A 176 -1.60 -24.28 -7.30
CA THR A 176 -2.83 -25.08 -7.44
C THR A 176 -4.10 -24.26 -7.27
N ASP A 177 -4.05 -23.18 -6.50
CA ASP A 177 -5.12 -22.21 -6.29
C ASP A 177 -5.23 -21.19 -7.45
N GLY A 178 -4.36 -21.27 -8.45
CA GLY A 178 -4.29 -20.34 -9.56
C GLY A 178 -3.45 -19.09 -9.29
N SER A 179 -2.91 -18.87 -8.09
CA SER A 179 -1.92 -17.81 -7.85
C SER A 179 -0.63 -18.06 -8.65
N LEU A 180 0.12 -16.99 -8.94
CA LEU A 180 1.35 -17.06 -9.74
C LEU A 180 2.49 -16.42 -8.96
N ASP A 181 3.48 -17.23 -8.62
CA ASP A 181 4.73 -16.75 -8.01
C ASP A 181 5.67 -16.25 -9.11
N LEU A 182 6.22 -15.05 -8.92
CA LEU A 182 7.32 -14.46 -9.69
C LEU A 182 8.51 -14.33 -8.75
N SER A 183 9.61 -15.02 -9.05
CA SER A 183 10.81 -15.00 -8.20
C SER A 183 12.06 -14.53 -8.93
N TRP A 184 12.86 -13.71 -8.24
CA TRP A 184 14.18 -13.23 -8.70
C TRP A 184 15.24 -13.55 -7.66
N SER A 185 16.28 -14.29 -8.08
CA SER A 185 17.47 -14.52 -7.25
C SER A 185 18.40 -13.32 -7.35
N LEU A 186 18.30 -12.43 -6.36
CA LEU A 186 19.04 -11.17 -6.30
C LEU A 186 20.52 -11.35 -5.93
N GLY A 187 20.91 -12.50 -5.37
CA GLY A 187 22.29 -12.79 -5.00
C GLY A 187 22.69 -12.11 -3.69
N THR A 188 23.88 -11.51 -3.64
CA THR A 188 24.34 -10.82 -2.42
C THR A 188 24.00 -9.33 -2.50
N LEU A 189 23.19 -8.84 -1.57
CA LEU A 189 22.97 -7.41 -1.40
C LEU A 189 23.96 -6.86 -0.36
N THR A 190 24.52 -5.69 -0.64
CA THR A 190 25.48 -5.03 0.24
C THR A 190 24.81 -3.89 1.01
N THR A 191 25.56 -3.21 1.88
CA THR A 191 25.05 -2.02 2.59
C THR A 191 24.67 -0.88 1.63
N ALA A 192 25.14 -0.87 0.39
CA ALA A 192 24.71 0.09 -0.63
C ALA A 192 23.20 0.00 -0.92
N GLN A 193 22.61 -1.19 -0.80
CA GLN A 193 21.18 -1.41 -1.00
C GLN A 193 20.31 -0.93 0.17
N HIS A 194 20.91 -0.43 1.25
CA HIS A 194 20.17 0.28 2.29
C HIS A 194 19.69 1.65 1.81
N THR A 195 20.56 2.42 1.14
CA THR A 195 20.23 3.75 0.62
C THR A 195 19.69 3.72 -0.80
N THR A 196 20.07 2.71 -1.58
CA THR A 196 19.64 2.52 -2.98
C THR A 196 19.01 1.13 -3.13
N PRO A 197 17.77 0.94 -2.65
CA PRO A 197 17.12 -0.37 -2.69
C PRO A 197 16.91 -0.86 -4.12
N VAL A 198 16.67 -2.17 -4.26
CA VAL A 198 16.34 -2.81 -5.53
C VAL A 198 14.84 -2.72 -5.73
N THR A 199 14.36 -1.85 -6.62
CA THR A 199 12.93 -1.81 -6.98
C THR A 199 12.71 -2.59 -8.27
N ILE A 200 11.91 -3.65 -8.17
CA ILE A 200 11.46 -4.50 -9.28
C ILE A 200 10.06 -4.03 -9.66
N SER A 201 9.90 -3.54 -10.89
CA SER A 201 8.59 -3.10 -11.41
C SER A 201 8.18 -3.96 -12.59
N PHE A 202 6.92 -4.34 -12.70
CA PHE A 202 6.40 -5.09 -13.85
C PHE A 202 4.92 -4.79 -14.11
N GLN A 203 4.46 -5.11 -15.32
CA GLN A 203 3.09 -4.87 -15.75
C GLN A 203 2.19 -6.05 -15.36
N ALA A 204 0.99 -5.71 -14.89
CA ALA A 204 -0.07 -6.62 -14.57
C ALA A 204 -1.41 -6.06 -15.05
N ALA A 205 -2.46 -6.88 -15.10
CA ALA A 205 -3.83 -6.43 -15.38
C ALA A 205 -4.84 -7.42 -14.78
N ILE A 206 -6.10 -7.01 -14.67
CA ILE A 206 -7.18 -7.88 -14.20
C ILE A 206 -7.88 -8.50 -15.41
N PRO A 207 -7.82 -9.84 -15.61
CA PRO A 207 -8.50 -10.55 -16.70
C PRO A 207 -10.01 -10.66 -16.43
N TYR A 208 -10.77 -11.26 -17.35
CA TYR A 208 -12.22 -11.45 -17.17
C TYR A 208 -12.53 -12.55 -16.14
N ARG A 209 -11.67 -13.56 -16.08
CA ARG A 209 -11.84 -14.75 -15.23
C ARG A 209 -10.62 -15.00 -14.36
N PHE A 210 -10.84 -15.60 -13.21
CA PHE A 210 -9.75 -16.11 -12.38
C PHE A 210 -8.92 -17.13 -13.15
N ARG A 211 -7.60 -17.02 -13.00
CA ARG A 211 -6.65 -18.06 -13.39
C ARG A 211 -6.86 -19.31 -12.54
N THR A 212 -6.64 -20.47 -13.12
CA THR A 212 -6.61 -21.76 -12.43
C THR A 212 -5.31 -22.50 -12.74
N ALA A 213 -5.05 -23.61 -12.05
CA ALA A 213 -3.90 -24.48 -12.34
C ALA A 213 -3.91 -25.06 -13.77
N ALA A 214 -5.05 -25.05 -14.48
CA ALA A 214 -5.14 -25.51 -15.87
C ALA A 214 -4.52 -24.52 -16.87
N ASN A 215 -4.34 -23.25 -16.49
CA ASN A 215 -3.79 -22.20 -17.35
C ASN A 215 -2.26 -22.25 -17.44
N ASN A 216 -1.72 -23.40 -17.88
CA ASN A 216 -0.28 -23.70 -17.88
C ASN A 216 0.60 -22.71 -18.65
N ALA A 217 0.04 -21.96 -19.61
CA ALA A 217 0.77 -20.92 -20.34
C ALA A 217 1.35 -19.84 -19.41
N ALA A 218 0.70 -19.56 -18.28
CA ALA A 218 1.19 -18.61 -17.27
C ALA A 218 2.53 -19.04 -16.63
N ARG A 219 2.93 -20.32 -16.73
CA ARG A 219 4.22 -20.81 -16.25
C ARG A 219 5.38 -20.46 -17.19
N ASN A 220 5.08 -20.09 -18.44
CA ASN A 220 6.09 -19.94 -19.49
C ASN A 220 6.39 -18.48 -19.82
N GLY A 221 5.67 -17.52 -19.22
CA GLY A 221 5.87 -16.10 -19.47
C GLY A 221 4.62 -15.27 -19.20
N PRO A 222 4.60 -14.02 -19.70
CA PRO A 222 3.42 -13.18 -19.69
C PRO A 222 2.20 -13.88 -20.28
N PHE A 223 1.07 -13.84 -19.57
CA PHE A 223 -0.15 -14.51 -19.97
C PHE A 223 -1.38 -13.74 -19.45
N ALA A 224 -2.03 -13.04 -20.38
CA ALA A 224 -3.28 -12.31 -20.13
C ALA A 224 -4.53 -13.20 -20.12
N GLY A 225 -4.44 -14.44 -20.59
CA GLY A 225 -5.56 -15.36 -20.77
C GLY A 225 -5.68 -15.87 -22.22
N PRO A 226 -6.78 -16.58 -22.57
CA PRO A 226 -7.98 -16.75 -21.75
C PRO A 226 -7.81 -17.60 -20.48
N MET A 227 -8.43 -17.13 -19.39
CA MET A 227 -8.42 -17.78 -18.08
C MET A 227 -9.63 -18.71 -17.94
N SER A 228 -9.48 -19.84 -17.24
CA SER A 228 -10.50 -20.90 -17.22
C SER A 228 -11.35 -20.96 -15.95
N GLY A 229 -11.15 -20.05 -15.01
CA GLY A 229 -11.88 -20.01 -13.75
C GLY A 229 -13.25 -19.33 -13.85
N ALA A 230 -13.79 -19.00 -12.67
CA ALA A 230 -15.00 -18.20 -12.54
C ALA A 230 -14.76 -16.76 -13.02
N VAL A 231 -15.84 -16.07 -13.39
CA VAL A 231 -15.82 -14.65 -13.72
C VAL A 231 -15.44 -13.85 -12.47
N ILE A 232 -14.58 -12.85 -12.64
CA ILE A 232 -14.24 -11.91 -11.57
C ILE A 232 -15.39 -10.91 -11.44
N ALA A 233 -15.95 -10.81 -10.23
CA ALA A 233 -17.03 -9.87 -9.94
C ALA A 233 -16.45 -8.47 -9.67
N GLU A 234 -17.31 -7.46 -9.80
CA GLU A 234 -17.06 -6.11 -9.28
C GLU A 234 -16.75 -6.16 -7.77
N ASP A 235 -16.02 -5.18 -7.26
CA ASP A 235 -15.57 -5.09 -5.86
C ASP A 235 -14.67 -6.26 -5.38
N THR A 236 -14.16 -7.09 -6.29
CA THR A 236 -13.29 -8.20 -5.87
C THR A 236 -11.91 -7.67 -5.47
N VAL A 237 -11.60 -7.73 -4.18
CA VAL A 237 -10.28 -7.36 -3.64
C VAL A 237 -9.23 -8.43 -3.97
N MET A 238 -8.10 -8.01 -4.52
CA MET A 238 -7.00 -8.86 -4.97
C MET A 238 -5.70 -8.54 -4.21
N PRO A 239 -5.35 -9.30 -3.16
CA PRO A 239 -4.10 -9.11 -2.43
C PRO A 239 -2.92 -9.73 -3.17
N VAL A 240 -1.94 -8.89 -3.51
CA VAL A 240 -0.60 -9.28 -3.98
C VAL A 240 0.27 -9.51 -2.75
N GLN A 241 0.69 -10.76 -2.58
CA GLN A 241 1.61 -11.16 -1.52
C GLN A 241 3.06 -10.97 -2.01
N TYR A 242 3.98 -10.79 -1.08
CA TYR A 242 5.40 -10.62 -1.37
C TYR A 242 6.25 -11.16 -0.23
N GLU A 243 7.43 -11.65 -0.57
CA GLU A 243 8.34 -12.26 0.38
C GLU A 243 9.78 -12.14 -0.13
N ALA A 244 10.71 -11.77 0.75
CA ALA A 244 12.14 -11.78 0.52
C ALA A 244 12.80 -12.71 1.53
N THR A 245 13.69 -13.56 1.04
CA THR A 245 14.47 -14.47 1.89
C THR A 245 15.94 -14.29 1.62
N GLY A 246 16.80 -14.62 2.59
CA GLY A 246 18.25 -14.53 2.43
C GLY A 246 19.02 -15.18 3.58
N THR A 247 20.32 -14.95 3.62
CA THR A 247 21.21 -15.40 4.69
C THR A 247 22.10 -14.25 5.14
N TYR A 248 21.94 -13.83 6.39
CA TYR A 248 22.73 -12.78 7.02
C TYR A 248 23.55 -13.39 8.17
N ALA A 249 24.86 -13.12 8.20
CA ALA A 249 25.79 -13.65 9.20
C ALA A 249 25.69 -15.18 9.45
N GLY A 250 25.34 -15.95 8.43
CA GLY A 250 25.18 -17.42 8.51
C GLY A 250 23.82 -17.90 9.03
N ALA A 251 22.90 -16.98 9.37
CA ALA A 251 21.53 -17.29 9.77
C ALA A 251 20.54 -16.96 8.63
N PRO A 252 19.47 -17.75 8.45
CA PRO A 252 18.40 -17.40 7.54
C PRO A 252 17.68 -16.13 8.03
N THR A 253 17.20 -15.34 7.08
CA THR A 253 16.34 -14.18 7.31
C THR A 253 15.23 -14.19 6.28
N ALA A 254 14.06 -13.71 6.67
CA ALA A 254 12.87 -13.66 5.86
C ALA A 254 12.11 -12.39 6.22
N ASP A 255 11.42 -11.83 5.23
CA ASP A 255 10.58 -10.66 5.39
C ASP A 255 9.48 -10.60 4.31
N GLY A 256 8.34 -10.04 4.65
CA GLY A 256 7.23 -9.76 3.74
C GLY A 256 5.90 -10.25 4.29
N SER A 257 4.86 -10.16 3.46
CA SER A 257 3.48 -10.35 3.91
C SER A 257 3.12 -11.77 4.37
N GLU A 258 4.03 -12.73 4.19
CA GLU A 258 3.87 -14.10 4.70
C GLU A 258 4.65 -14.32 6.01
N SER A 259 5.88 -13.83 6.13
CA SER A 259 6.75 -14.06 7.29
C SER A 259 6.62 -12.99 8.40
N THR A 260 6.27 -11.76 8.03
CA THR A 260 6.07 -10.59 8.90
C THR A 260 4.70 -9.92 8.67
N PRO A 261 3.58 -10.67 8.69
CA PRO A 261 2.26 -10.14 8.33
C PRO A 261 1.71 -9.04 9.26
N ALA A 262 2.37 -8.76 10.38
CA ALA A 262 1.93 -7.75 11.34
C ALA A 262 2.26 -6.32 10.89
N ASP A 263 3.39 -6.15 10.21
CA ASP A 263 3.89 -4.90 9.64
C ASP A 263 3.83 -4.88 8.10
N ASP A 264 3.92 -6.04 7.44
CA ASP A 264 3.86 -6.16 5.98
C ASP A 264 2.47 -6.61 5.50
N ALA A 265 1.54 -5.67 5.41
CA ALA A 265 0.25 -5.97 4.79
C ALA A 265 0.40 -6.22 3.28
N PRO A 266 -0.33 -7.18 2.69
CA PRO A 266 -0.34 -7.38 1.24
C PRO A 266 -0.79 -6.12 0.50
N ALA A 267 -0.15 -5.82 -0.63
CA ALA A 267 -0.63 -4.74 -1.49
C ALA A 267 -1.94 -5.17 -2.17
N GLN A 268 -2.93 -4.29 -2.23
CA GLN A 268 -4.26 -4.64 -2.72
C GLN A 268 -4.73 -3.72 -3.85
N THR A 269 -5.55 -4.27 -4.73
CA THR A 269 -6.32 -3.55 -5.75
C THR A 269 -7.70 -4.20 -5.84
N THR A 270 -8.69 -3.45 -6.28
CA THR A 270 -10.06 -3.94 -6.41
C THR A 270 -10.45 -3.95 -7.89
N ALA A 271 -11.09 -5.05 -8.31
CA ALA A 271 -11.53 -5.23 -9.67
C ALA A 271 -12.83 -4.48 -9.96
N GLU A 272 -12.76 -3.49 -10.84
CA GLU A 272 -13.93 -2.67 -11.18
C GLU A 272 -14.39 -2.82 -12.63
N ILE A 273 -15.70 -2.70 -12.81
CA ILE A 273 -16.31 -2.61 -14.14
C ILE A 273 -16.22 -1.18 -14.66
N LEU A 274 -16.36 -0.19 -13.78
CA LEU A 274 -16.30 1.22 -14.08
C LEU A 274 -15.61 1.96 -12.93
N THR A 275 -14.55 2.71 -13.21
CA THR A 275 -13.88 3.54 -12.19
C THR A 275 -14.02 5.01 -12.52
N VAL A 276 -13.78 5.88 -11.53
CA VAL A 276 -13.73 7.32 -11.69
C VAL A 276 -12.56 7.95 -10.94
N HIS A 277 -11.88 8.89 -11.60
CA HIS A 277 -10.87 9.77 -11.01
C HIS A 277 -11.37 11.20 -10.98
N LYS A 278 -11.30 11.86 -9.82
CA LYS A 278 -11.59 13.29 -9.68
C LYS A 278 -10.30 14.10 -9.51
N GLY A 279 -10.12 15.07 -10.39
CA GLY A 279 -9.08 16.10 -10.32
C GLY A 279 -9.67 17.50 -10.16
N ALA A 280 -8.86 18.43 -9.67
CA ALA A 280 -9.22 19.84 -9.50
C ALA A 280 -8.04 20.74 -9.85
N SER A 281 -8.31 21.90 -10.47
CA SER A 281 -7.31 22.93 -10.76
C SER A 281 -7.94 24.33 -10.68
N PRO A 282 -7.43 25.22 -9.81
CA PRO A 282 -6.35 25.00 -8.84
C PRO A 282 -6.78 24.10 -7.68
N THR A 283 -5.82 23.48 -6.98
CA THR A 283 -6.07 22.68 -5.76
C THR A 283 -6.02 23.52 -4.48
N THR A 284 -5.59 24.78 -4.55
CA THR A 284 -5.61 25.73 -3.44
C THR A 284 -6.15 27.05 -3.97
N VAL A 285 -7.24 27.52 -3.37
CA VAL A 285 -8.01 28.66 -3.87
C VAL A 285 -8.49 29.54 -2.73
N GLY A 286 -8.69 30.83 -3.03
CA GLY A 286 -9.36 31.77 -2.15
C GLY A 286 -10.82 31.97 -2.57
N ILE A 287 -11.56 32.68 -1.72
CA ILE A 287 -12.93 33.14 -1.98
C ILE A 287 -13.03 33.83 -3.35
N GLY A 288 -14.10 33.54 -4.09
CA GLY A 288 -14.39 34.12 -5.40
C GLY A 288 -13.58 33.51 -6.56
N THR A 289 -12.81 32.46 -6.31
CA THR A 289 -12.04 31.76 -7.37
C THR A 289 -12.87 30.65 -7.99
N GLU A 290 -12.83 30.53 -9.33
CA GLU A 290 -13.37 29.35 -10.01
C GLU A 290 -12.35 28.20 -10.00
N VAL A 291 -12.81 27.02 -9.60
CA VAL A 291 -12.07 25.75 -9.69
C VAL A 291 -12.61 24.97 -10.88
N THR A 292 -11.72 24.49 -11.74
CA THR A 292 -12.07 23.53 -12.79
C THR A 292 -11.89 22.11 -12.25
N TYR A 293 -12.97 21.34 -12.24
CA TYR A 293 -12.96 19.92 -11.90
C TYR A 293 -12.91 19.07 -13.17
N SER A 294 -12.24 17.92 -13.06
CA SER A 294 -12.21 16.88 -14.09
C SER A 294 -12.58 15.53 -13.48
N LEU A 295 -13.56 14.86 -14.05
CA LEU A 295 -14.02 13.52 -13.69
C LEU A 295 -13.71 12.59 -14.85
N THR A 296 -12.63 11.82 -14.76
CA THR A 296 -12.24 10.85 -15.78
C THR A 296 -12.74 9.47 -15.38
N TYR A 297 -13.52 8.82 -16.22
CA TYR A 297 -13.99 7.46 -15.97
C TYR A 297 -13.41 6.46 -16.97
N TYR A 298 -13.30 5.22 -16.53
CA TYR A 298 -12.68 4.12 -17.27
C TYR A 298 -13.59 2.90 -17.22
N VAL A 299 -13.87 2.33 -18.38
CA VAL A 299 -14.80 1.21 -18.56
C VAL A 299 -13.99 -0.04 -18.82
N SER A 300 -14.29 -1.12 -18.09
CA SER A 300 -13.67 -2.42 -18.31
C SER A 300 -13.70 -2.85 -19.78
N GLU A 301 -12.65 -3.54 -20.24
CA GLU A 301 -12.54 -4.17 -21.57
C GLU A 301 -13.67 -5.20 -21.83
N TYR A 302 -14.32 -5.71 -20.78
CA TYR A 302 -15.24 -6.85 -20.90
C TYR A 302 -16.71 -6.47 -20.88
N TYR A 303 -17.05 -5.22 -20.53
CA TYR A 303 -18.42 -4.80 -20.25
C TYR A 303 -18.80 -3.55 -21.00
N THR A 304 -20.03 -3.51 -21.48
CA THR A 304 -20.69 -2.26 -21.91
C THR A 304 -21.54 -1.78 -20.75
N VAL A 305 -21.27 -0.57 -20.25
CA VAL A 305 -22.09 0.04 -19.21
C VAL A 305 -23.30 0.71 -19.88
N THR A 306 -24.50 0.25 -19.51
CA THR A 306 -25.77 0.83 -20.00
C THR A 306 -26.38 1.70 -18.92
N ASN A 307 -26.94 2.86 -19.31
CA ASN A 307 -27.52 3.84 -18.39
C ASN A 307 -26.53 4.33 -17.30
N GLY A 308 -25.23 4.37 -17.61
CA GLY A 308 -24.20 4.85 -16.68
C GLY A 308 -24.46 6.29 -16.26
N THR A 309 -24.43 6.54 -14.96
CA THR A 309 -24.64 7.89 -14.39
C THR A 309 -23.40 8.29 -13.63
N LEU A 310 -22.93 9.51 -13.85
CA LEU A 310 -21.83 10.11 -13.08
C LEU A 310 -22.43 11.16 -12.15
N VAL A 311 -22.05 11.13 -10.88
CA VAL A 311 -22.57 12.04 -9.85
C VAL A 311 -21.41 12.67 -9.10
N ASP A 312 -21.48 13.97 -8.88
CA ASP A 312 -20.55 14.71 -8.05
C ASP A 312 -21.28 15.53 -7.00
N VAL A 313 -20.69 15.68 -5.81
CA VAL A 313 -21.23 16.52 -4.75
C VAL A 313 -20.21 17.62 -4.45
N LEU A 314 -20.57 18.86 -4.78
CA LEU A 314 -19.82 20.03 -4.33
C LEU A 314 -20.04 20.24 -2.83
N PRO A 315 -18.96 20.53 -2.08
CA PRO A 315 -19.09 20.86 -0.66
C PRO A 315 -19.83 22.18 -0.48
N ASP A 316 -20.26 22.43 0.75
CA ASP A 316 -20.79 23.72 1.16
C ASP A 316 -19.73 24.83 0.97
N GLY A 317 -20.18 26.03 0.57
CA GLY A 317 -19.34 27.14 0.14
C GLY A 317 -18.84 27.06 -1.31
N MET A 318 -19.42 26.17 -2.14
CA MET A 318 -19.16 26.12 -3.58
C MET A 318 -20.44 26.10 -4.41
N THR A 319 -20.48 26.96 -5.43
CA THR A 319 -21.59 27.03 -6.40
C THR A 319 -21.16 26.53 -7.77
N TYR A 320 -21.93 25.61 -8.35
CA TYR A 320 -21.75 25.17 -9.74
C TYR A 320 -21.89 26.34 -10.73
N VAL A 321 -20.96 26.46 -11.68
CA VAL A 321 -21.04 27.46 -12.76
C VAL A 321 -21.86 26.89 -13.92
N ASP A 322 -23.07 27.41 -14.14
CA ASP A 322 -23.96 26.92 -15.18
C ASP A 322 -23.36 27.03 -16.59
N GLY A 323 -23.63 26.02 -17.43
CA GLY A 323 -23.07 25.92 -18.78
C GLY A 323 -21.55 25.70 -18.86
N SER A 324 -20.86 25.52 -17.72
CA SER A 324 -19.40 25.32 -17.71
C SER A 324 -18.96 23.91 -18.12
N ALA A 325 -19.88 22.94 -18.09
CA ALA A 325 -19.54 21.54 -18.28
C ALA A 325 -19.41 21.15 -19.77
N ASN A 326 -18.43 20.30 -20.11
CA ASN A 326 -18.26 19.78 -21.48
C ASN A 326 -19.33 18.71 -21.84
N LEU A 327 -19.97 18.12 -20.84
CA LEU A 327 -21.16 17.30 -20.93
C LEU A 327 -22.24 17.98 -20.10
N ALA A 328 -23.40 18.28 -20.71
CA ALA A 328 -24.48 18.94 -19.99
C ALA A 328 -25.00 18.04 -18.86
N PRO A 329 -25.12 18.54 -17.61
CA PRO A 329 -25.70 17.77 -16.52
C PRO A 329 -27.18 17.51 -16.80
N VAL A 330 -27.66 16.34 -16.38
CA VAL A 330 -29.10 16.03 -16.38
C VAL A 330 -29.79 16.64 -15.16
N SER A 331 -29.05 16.92 -14.08
CA SER A 331 -29.55 17.67 -12.93
C SER A 331 -28.43 18.38 -12.18
N VAL A 332 -28.79 19.51 -11.55
CA VAL A 332 -28.00 20.24 -10.56
C VAL A 332 -28.94 20.54 -9.40
N THR A 333 -28.68 19.93 -8.25
CA THR A 333 -29.59 19.90 -7.09
C THR A 333 -28.90 20.51 -5.86
N PRO A 334 -29.22 21.77 -5.52
CA PRO A 334 -28.72 22.41 -4.31
C PRO A 334 -29.31 21.78 -3.04
N ASN A 335 -28.60 21.92 -1.92
CA ASN A 335 -28.92 21.36 -0.61
C ASN A 335 -29.09 19.83 -0.59
N SER A 336 -28.25 19.14 -1.35
CA SER A 336 -28.21 17.67 -1.43
C SER A 336 -26.75 17.19 -1.48
N PRO A 337 -26.34 16.21 -0.65
CA PRO A 337 -27.14 15.48 0.34
C PRO A 337 -27.41 16.25 1.65
N GLY A 338 -26.73 17.37 1.89
CA GLY A 338 -26.91 18.24 3.05
C GLY A 338 -27.09 19.72 2.67
N ALA A 339 -27.47 20.55 3.64
CA ALA A 339 -27.56 21.99 3.46
C ALA A 339 -26.22 22.57 2.95
N GLY A 340 -26.30 23.49 1.99
CA GLY A 340 -25.13 24.13 1.38
C GLY A 340 -24.39 23.31 0.31
N GLN A 341 -24.57 21.98 0.29
CA GLN A 341 -23.96 21.12 -0.74
C GLN A 341 -24.76 21.11 -2.04
N THR A 342 -24.10 20.90 -3.18
CA THR A 342 -24.77 20.78 -4.49
C THR A 342 -24.45 19.46 -5.16
N THR A 343 -25.47 18.64 -5.44
CA THR A 343 -25.32 17.40 -6.22
C THR A 343 -25.47 17.71 -7.72
N ILE A 344 -24.50 17.31 -8.53
CA ILE A 344 -24.54 17.42 -10.00
C ILE A 344 -24.53 16.01 -10.59
N ALA A 345 -25.42 15.72 -11.53
CA ALA A 345 -25.48 14.41 -12.19
C ALA A 345 -25.43 14.53 -13.72
N TRP A 346 -24.75 13.57 -14.36
CA TRP A 346 -24.64 13.43 -15.81
C TRP A 346 -25.06 12.03 -16.24
N GLN A 347 -25.81 11.97 -17.35
CA GLN A 347 -26.02 10.71 -18.05
C GLN A 347 -24.84 10.48 -19.01
N LEU A 348 -24.13 9.37 -18.83
CA LEU A 348 -23.00 9.04 -19.69
C LEU A 348 -23.49 8.61 -21.08
N PRO A 349 -22.91 9.13 -22.18
CA PRO A 349 -23.24 8.70 -23.52
C PRO A 349 -22.87 7.23 -23.76
N ALA A 350 -23.78 6.46 -24.39
CA ALA A 350 -23.55 5.05 -24.70
C ALA A 350 -22.28 4.81 -25.55
N SER A 351 -21.90 5.77 -26.40
CA SER A 351 -20.67 5.72 -27.20
C SER A 351 -19.38 5.87 -26.40
N SER A 352 -19.47 6.33 -25.14
CA SER A 352 -18.35 6.50 -24.21
C SER A 352 -18.32 5.45 -23.10
N THR A 353 -19.31 4.56 -23.07
CA THR A 353 -19.45 3.49 -22.08
C THR A 353 -19.34 2.10 -22.71
N THR A 354 -18.74 2.03 -23.89
CA THR A 354 -18.37 0.76 -24.55
C THR A 354 -17.15 0.15 -23.86
N PRO A 355 -16.88 -1.15 -24.06
CA PRO A 355 -15.78 -1.77 -23.35
C PRO A 355 -14.42 -1.17 -23.77
N GLY A 356 -13.52 -1.01 -22.79
CA GLY A 356 -12.23 -0.35 -22.93
C GLY A 356 -12.29 1.18 -23.14
N ALA A 357 -13.48 1.78 -23.08
CA ALA A 357 -13.62 3.22 -23.25
C ALA A 357 -13.13 4.00 -22.01
N SER A 358 -12.65 5.21 -22.26
CA SER A 358 -12.46 6.24 -21.23
C SER A 358 -12.88 7.59 -21.77
N ALA A 359 -13.38 8.43 -20.88
CA ALA A 359 -13.74 9.81 -21.19
C ALA A 359 -13.69 10.67 -19.93
N THR A 360 -13.67 11.98 -20.13
CA THR A 360 -13.57 12.97 -19.05
C THR A 360 -14.71 13.97 -19.14
N VAL A 361 -15.43 14.14 -18.03
CA VAL A 361 -16.35 15.26 -17.82
C VAL A 361 -15.59 16.36 -17.09
N THR A 362 -15.59 17.57 -17.62
CA THR A 362 -15.06 18.75 -16.94
C THR A 362 -16.18 19.72 -16.62
N PHE A 363 -16.05 20.45 -15.51
CA PHE A 363 -16.98 21.51 -15.13
C PHE A 363 -16.30 22.51 -14.17
N ARG A 364 -16.92 23.65 -13.92
CA ARG A 364 -16.40 24.67 -12.98
C ARG A 364 -17.33 24.88 -11.79
N ALA A 365 -16.74 25.19 -10.64
CA ALA A 365 -17.45 25.69 -9.47
C ALA A 365 -16.75 26.95 -8.93
N LEU A 366 -17.53 27.88 -8.40
CA LEU A 366 -17.07 29.11 -7.75
C LEU A 366 -16.98 28.88 -6.24
N VAL A 367 -15.88 29.32 -5.61
CA VAL A 367 -15.81 29.43 -4.14
C VAL A 367 -16.64 30.63 -3.70
N ASP A 368 -17.67 30.40 -2.90
CA ASP A 368 -18.64 31.41 -2.54
C ASP A 368 -18.05 32.51 -1.63
N ALA A 369 -18.64 33.70 -1.69
CA ALA A 369 -18.21 34.85 -0.90
C ALA A 369 -18.64 34.80 0.57
N THR A 370 -19.63 33.97 0.88
CA THR A 370 -20.24 33.82 2.21
C THR A 370 -20.54 32.35 2.47
N TYR A 371 -20.12 31.86 3.63
CA TYR A 371 -20.41 30.54 4.17
C TYR A 371 -21.35 30.68 5.37
#